data_AF-A0A519JRU3-F1
#
_entry.id   AF-A0A519JRU3-F1
#
_cell.length_a   1.000
_cell.length_b   1.000
_cell.length_c   1.000
_cell.angle_alpha   90.00
_cell.angle_beta   90.00
_cell.angle_gamma   90.00
#
_symmetry.space_group_name_H-M   'P 1'
#
loop_
_entity.id
_entity.type
_entity.pdbx_description
1 polymer ?
#
loop_
_entity_poly.entity_id
_entity_poly.type
_entity_poly.pdbx_seq_one_letter_code
_entity_poly.pdbx_strand_id
1 'polypeptide(L)'
;MQVLNFEDIYNDYWKRIFRLCMGYVNDDDAAKDLCQETFVAVFQQLPKFRQEAAVGTWIYRIATNICLRQINIEKRMPKSELPFQIKDSSEKDNKLEQDIMTDFLYQCISELPELE
;
A
#
# COMPACT_ATOMS: atom_id res chain seq x y z
N MET A 1 -17.34 -17.20 19.67
CA MET A 1 -16.28 -17.29 18.64
C MET A 1 -16.24 -15.94 17.96
N GLN A 2 -15.18 -15.15 18.16
CA GLN A 2 -15.08 -13.80 17.60
C GLN A 2 -14.92 -13.94 16.09
N VAL A 3 -15.95 -13.57 15.34
CA VAL A 3 -15.93 -13.60 13.88
C VAL A 3 -15.02 -12.46 13.44
N LEU A 4 -13.85 -12.76 12.90
CA LEU A 4 -12.98 -11.76 12.29
C LEU A 4 -13.72 -11.17 11.08
N ASN A 5 -14.04 -9.89 11.13
CA ASN A 5 -14.64 -9.18 10.02
C ASN A 5 -13.53 -8.68 9.08
N PHE A 6 -13.73 -8.90 7.79
CA PHE A 6 -12.82 -8.38 6.77
C PHE A 6 -12.74 -6.85 6.78
N GLU A 7 -13.85 -6.17 7.04
CA GLU A 7 -13.90 -4.70 7.03
C GLU A 7 -13.02 -4.08 8.12
N ASP A 8 -13.05 -4.64 9.33
CA ASP A 8 -12.18 -4.23 10.44
C ASP A 8 -10.71 -4.45 10.07
N ILE A 9 -10.40 -5.62 9.51
CA ILE A 9 -9.06 -5.95 9.03
C ILE A 9 -8.59 -4.95 7.96
N TYR A 10 -9.44 -4.63 7.00
CA TYR A 10 -9.10 -3.69 5.94
C TYR A 10 -8.80 -2.32 6.53
N ASN A 11 -9.68 -1.79 7.38
CA ASN A 11 -9.52 -0.47 7.99
C ASN A 11 -8.26 -0.37 8.86
N ASP A 12 -7.96 -1.41 9.64
CA ASP A 12 -6.81 -1.44 10.56
C ASP A 12 -5.46 -1.59 9.84
N TYR A 13 -5.44 -2.33 8.73
CA TYR A 13 -4.19 -2.73 8.09
C TYR A 13 -3.91 -2.03 6.76
N TRP A 14 -4.90 -1.43 6.08
CA TRP A 14 -4.73 -0.87 4.74
C TRP A 14 -3.54 0.09 4.64
N LYS A 15 -3.49 1.11 5.51
CA LYS A 15 -2.38 2.10 5.50
C LYS A 15 -1.01 1.46 5.70
N ARG A 16 -0.93 0.41 6.52
CA ARG A 16 0.32 -0.27 6.85
C ARG A 16 0.78 -1.18 5.71
N ILE A 17 -0.15 -1.90 5.08
CA ILE A 17 0.14 -2.75 3.93
C ILE A 17 0.48 -1.93 2.70
N PHE A 18 -0.23 -0.83 2.45
CA PHE A 18 0.14 0.11 1.40
C PHE A 18 1.57 0.63 1.56
N ARG A 19 1.95 1.07 2.77
CA ARG A 19 3.33 1.50 3.08
C ARG A 19 4.37 0.39 2.88
N LEU A 20 4.02 -0.85 3.24
CA LEU A 20 4.87 -2.01 2.99
C LEU A 20 5.09 -2.20 1.48
N CYS A 21 4.02 -2.21 0.68
CA CYS A 21 4.08 -2.31 -0.77
C CYS A 21 4.91 -1.18 -1.38
N MET A 22 4.71 0.07 -0.96
CA MET A 22 5.53 1.21 -1.34
C MET A 22 7.02 0.97 -1.10
N GLY A 23 7.38 0.36 0.04
CA GLY A 23 8.78 0.00 0.34
C GLY A 23 9.38 -1.06 -0.59
N TYR A 24 8.55 -1.86 -1.28
CA TYR A 24 9.01 -2.87 -2.24
C TYR A 24 9.11 -2.35 -3.67
N VAL A 25 8.16 -1.53 -4.13
CA VAL A 25 8.07 -1.12 -5.54
C VAL A 25 8.43 0.34 -5.80
N ASN A 26 8.37 1.21 -4.77
CA ASN A 26 8.63 2.65 -4.88
C ASN A 26 7.86 3.33 -6.04
N ASP A 27 6.62 2.90 -6.24
CA ASP A 27 5.69 3.36 -7.27
C ASP A 27 4.28 3.31 -6.68
N ASP A 28 3.56 4.44 -6.72
CA ASP A 28 2.29 4.63 -6.01
C ASP A 28 1.17 3.74 -6.57
N ASP A 29 1.05 3.69 -7.91
CA ASP A 29 0.02 2.91 -8.59
C ASP A 29 0.28 1.40 -8.42
N ALA A 30 1.52 0.95 -8.63
CA ALA A 30 1.90 -0.43 -8.39
C ALA A 30 1.71 -0.82 -6.91
N ALA A 31 2.00 0.08 -5.96
CA ALA A 31 1.78 -0.20 -4.55
C ALA A 31 0.29 -0.31 -4.20
N LYS A 32 -0.57 0.53 -4.80
CA LYS A 32 -2.04 0.42 -4.67
C LYS A 32 -2.53 -0.92 -5.20
N ASP A 33 -2.07 -1.34 -6.38
CA ASP A 33 -2.44 -2.62 -7.00
C ASP A 33 -2.02 -3.82 -6.14
N LEU A 34 -0.77 -3.84 -5.66
CA LEU A 34 -0.27 -4.93 -4.79
C LEU A 34 -0.99 -4.96 -3.43
N CYS A 35 -1.30 -3.79 -2.88
CA CYS A 35 -2.09 -3.67 -1.65
C CYS A 35 -3.50 -4.23 -1.88
N GLN A 36 -4.13 -3.90 -3.00
CA GLN A 36 -5.44 -4.45 -3.38
C GLN A 36 -5.39 -5.97 -3.56
N GLU A 37 -4.41 -6.50 -4.29
CA GLU A 37 -4.22 -7.95 -4.46
C GLU A 37 -4.06 -8.64 -3.10
N THR A 38 -3.33 -8.03 -2.18
CA THR A 38 -3.18 -8.52 -0.81
C THR A 38 -4.52 -8.66 -0.10
N PHE A 39 -5.36 -7.62 -0.12
CA PHE A 39 -6.65 -7.68 0.58
C PHE A 39 -7.66 -8.61 -0.10
N VAL A 40 -7.60 -8.78 -1.43
CA VAL A 40 -8.35 -9.82 -2.13
C VAL A 40 -7.93 -11.22 -1.64
N ALA A 41 -6.62 -11.48 -1.53
CA ALA A 41 -6.12 -12.74 -1.03
C ALA A 41 -6.50 -12.97 0.46
N VAL A 42 -6.44 -11.92 1.28
CA VAL A 42 -6.90 -11.95 2.68
C VAL A 42 -8.37 -12.32 2.73
N PHE A 43 -9.25 -11.66 1.97
CA PHE A 43 -10.68 -11.97 1.94
C PHE A 43 -10.95 -13.44 1.59
N GLN A 44 -10.30 -13.95 0.55
CA GLN A 44 -10.46 -15.33 0.10
C GLN A 44 -9.95 -16.37 1.11
N GLN A 45 -8.90 -16.04 1.87
CA GLN A 45 -8.25 -16.96 2.80
C GLN A 45 -8.72 -16.79 4.25
N LEU A 46 -9.41 -15.71 4.59
CA LEU A 46 -9.90 -15.41 5.93
C LEU A 46 -10.72 -16.56 6.55
N PRO A 47 -11.63 -17.25 5.82
CA PRO A 47 -12.36 -18.41 6.37
C PRO A 47 -11.46 -19.60 6.75
N LYS A 48 -10.24 -19.66 6.20
CA LYS A 48 -9.25 -20.72 6.44
C LYS A 48 -8.18 -20.31 7.46
N PHE A 49 -8.26 -19.09 7.99
CA PHE A 49 -7.27 -18.57 8.91
C PHE A 49 -7.34 -19.31 10.27
N ARG A 50 -6.32 -20.12 10.56
CA ARG A 50 -6.28 -21.02 11.72
C ARG A 50 -5.97 -20.34 13.06
N GLN A 51 -5.74 -19.02 13.07
CA GLN A 51 -5.40 -18.24 14.27
C GLN A 51 -4.14 -18.72 15.02
N GLU A 52 -3.25 -19.46 14.35
CA GLU A 52 -1.95 -19.89 14.90
C GLU A 52 -0.91 -18.75 14.98
N ALA A 53 -1.22 -17.61 14.36
CA ALA A 53 -0.42 -16.39 14.40
C ALA A 53 -1.36 -15.17 14.57
N ALA A 54 -0.80 -14.02 14.93
CA ALA A 54 -1.56 -12.77 14.90
C ALA A 54 -2.01 -12.44 13.47
N VAL A 55 -3.21 -11.86 13.33
CA VAL A 55 -3.79 -11.45 12.03
C VAL A 55 -2.82 -10.56 11.26
N GLY A 56 -2.18 -9.59 11.94
CA GLY A 56 -1.15 -8.74 11.35
C GLY A 56 0.00 -9.55 10.75
N THR A 57 0.60 -10.47 11.50
CA THR A 57 1.70 -11.33 11.01
C THR A 57 1.30 -12.09 9.74
N TRP A 58 0.07 -12.58 9.71
CA TRP A 58 -0.46 -13.32 8.55
C TRP A 58 -0.67 -12.42 7.32
N ILE A 59 -1.27 -11.23 7.49
CA ILE A 59 -1.49 -10.28 6.38
C ILE A 59 -0.15 -9.78 5.83
N TYR A 60 0.80 -9.43 6.69
CA TYR A 60 2.14 -9.00 6.26
C TYR A 60 2.85 -10.10 5.46
N ARG A 61 2.70 -11.37 5.86
CA ARG A 61 3.26 -12.49 5.09
C ARG A 61 2.66 -12.58 3.70
N ILE A 62 1.34 -12.44 3.55
CA ILE A 62 0.67 -12.43 2.25
C ILE A 62 1.20 -11.27 1.40
N ALA A 63 1.22 -10.06 1.95
CA ALA A 63 1.68 -8.86 1.27
C ALA A 63 3.13 -8.97 0.76
N THR A 64 4.04 -9.40 1.64
CA THR A 64 5.44 -9.63 1.29
C THR A 64 5.59 -10.65 0.17
N ASN A 65 4.85 -11.76 0.22
CA ASN A 65 4.92 -12.78 -0.83
C ASN A 65 4.44 -12.24 -2.19
N ILE A 66 3.37 -11.44 -2.20
CA ILE A 66 2.85 -10.80 -3.41
C ILE A 66 3.88 -9.81 -3.98
N CYS A 67 4.45 -8.94 -3.14
CA CYS A 67 5.47 -7.98 -3.57
C CYS A 67 6.72 -8.68 -4.15
N LEU A 68 7.21 -9.72 -3.46
CA LEU A 68 8.36 -10.50 -3.95
C LEU A 68 8.05 -11.24 -5.25
N ARG A 69 6.81 -11.72 -5.44
CA ARG A 69 6.36 -12.31 -6.71
C ARG A 69 6.42 -11.28 -7.82
N GLN A 70 5.89 -10.08 -7.60
CA GLN A 70 5.90 -8.99 -8.57
C GLN A 70 7.32 -8.60 -8.99
N ILE A 71 8.22 -8.38 -8.02
CA ILE A 71 9.63 -8.06 -8.29
C ILE A 71 10.31 -9.17 -9.14
N ASN A 72 9.98 -10.43 -8.88
CA ASN A 72 10.54 -11.54 -9.67
C ASN A 72 9.98 -11.59 -11.10
N ILE A 73 8.72 -11.19 -11.31
CA ILE A 73 8.12 -11.09 -12.64
C ILE A 73 8.78 -9.97 -13.44
N GLU A 74 8.92 -8.78 -12.85
CA GLU A 74 9.55 -7.62 -13.49
C GLU A 74 11.00 -7.89 -13.90
N LYS A 75 11.76 -8.60 -13.07
CA LYS A 75 13.12 -9.03 -13.41
C LYS A 75 13.19 -9.95 -14.62
N ARG A 76 12.15 -10.75 -14.86
CA ARG A 76 12.07 -11.70 -16.00
C ARG A 76 11.54 -11.04 -17.27
N MET A 77 10.84 -9.92 -17.14
CA MET A 77 10.24 -9.17 -18.24
C MET A 77 10.80 -7.74 -18.24
N PRO A 78 12.08 -7.55 -18.61
CA PRO A 78 12.66 -6.22 -18.68
C PRO A 78 11.80 -5.35 -19.60
N LYS A 79 11.44 -4.16 -19.12
CA LYS A 79 10.65 -3.19 -19.89
C LYS A 79 11.43 -2.88 -21.17
N SER A 80 10.92 -3.33 -22.31
CA SER A 80 11.42 -2.90 -23.61
C SER A 80 11.07 -1.43 -23.79
N GLU A 81 12.06 -0.59 -24.08
CA GLU A 81 11.78 0.81 -24.41
C GLU A 81 10.91 0.87 -25.67
N LEU A 82 9.68 1.36 -25.52
CA LEU A 82 8.82 1.66 -26.66
C LEU A 82 9.42 2.88 -27.38
N PRO A 83 9.47 2.92 -28.73
CA PRO A 83 10.04 4.04 -29.50
C PRO A 83 9.35 5.40 -29.35
N PHE A 84 8.42 5.57 -28.41
CA PHE A 84 7.61 6.79 -28.29
C PHE A 84 7.55 7.28 -26.84
N GLN A 85 8.09 8.48 -26.62
CA GLN A 85 8.00 9.19 -25.36
C GLN A 85 6.57 9.73 -25.19
N ILE A 86 5.67 8.90 -24.65
CA ILE A 86 4.46 9.44 -24.04
C ILE A 86 4.89 10.01 -22.70
N LYS A 87 4.94 11.34 -22.62
CA LYS A 87 5.27 12.06 -21.38
C LYS A 87 4.06 11.93 -20.46
N ASP A 88 4.16 11.02 -19.49
CA ASP A 88 3.11 10.85 -18.51
C ASP A 88 2.97 12.16 -17.71
N SER A 89 1.77 12.73 -17.73
CA SER A 89 1.48 14.02 -17.10
C SER A 89 1.14 13.87 -15.61
N SER A 90 0.90 12.64 -15.16
CA SER A 90 0.48 12.28 -13.80
C SER A 90 1.52 12.59 -12.71
N GLU A 91 2.82 12.46 -13.02
CA GLU A 91 3.90 12.66 -12.04
C GLU A 91 3.97 14.09 -11.47
N LYS A 92 3.54 15.08 -12.25
CA LYS A 92 3.57 16.49 -11.83
C LYS A 92 2.40 16.84 -10.91
N ASP A 93 1.23 16.30 -11.18
CA ASP A 93 0.01 16.58 -10.43
C ASP A 93 0.11 15.98 -9.02
N ASN A 94 0.61 14.74 -8.90
CA ASN A 94 0.81 14.08 -7.61
C ASN A 94 1.78 14.82 -6.69
N LYS A 95 2.85 15.41 -7.23
CA LYS A 95 3.84 16.15 -6.42
C LYS A 95 3.27 17.45 -5.88
N LEU A 96 2.51 18.18 -6.71
CA LEU A 96 1.87 19.42 -6.31
C LEU A 96 0.83 19.19 -5.20
N GLU A 97 0.03 18.12 -5.31
CA GLU A 97 -0.94 17.74 -4.27
C GLU A 97 -0.27 17.37 -2.93
N GLN A 98 0.86 16.65 -2.98
CA GLN A 98 1.64 16.29 -1.79
C GLN A 98 2.26 17.51 -1.10
N ASP A 99 2.75 18.47 -1.87
CA ASP A 99 3.31 19.72 -1.35
C ASP A 99 2.21 20.55 -0.66
N ILE A 100 1.03 20.69 -1.30
CA ILE A 100 -0.14 21.39 -0.72
C ILE A 100 -0.60 20.75 0.59
N MET A 101 -0.69 19.42 0.63
CA MET A 101 -1.11 18.69 1.83
C MET A 101 -0.12 18.85 2.98
N THR A 102 1.18 18.91 2.66
CA THR A 102 2.25 19.11 3.64
C THR A 102 2.20 20.51 4.24
N ASP A 103 2.00 21.54 3.41
CA ASP A 103 1.83 22.92 3.88
C ASP A 103 0.60 23.07 4.77
N PHE A 104 -0.52 22.46 4.38
CA PHE A 104 -1.75 22.48 5.19
C PHE A 104 -1.56 21.79 6.56
N LEU A 105 -0.80 20.70 6.62
CA LEU A 105 -0.47 20.04 7.87
C LEU A 105 0.34 20.97 8.80
N TYR A 106 1.37 21.64 8.28
CA TYR A 106 2.18 22.57 9.07
C TYR A 106 1.38 23.77 9.57
N GLN A 107 0.46 24.28 8.75
CA GLN A 107 -0.49 25.32 9.15
C GLN A 107 -1.32 24.85 10.35
N CYS A 108 -1.95 23.67 10.26
CA CYS A 108 -2.76 23.11 11.35
C CYS A 108 -1.93 22.88 12.62
N ILE A 109 -0.68 22.44 12.49
CA ILE A 109 0.22 22.25 13.64
C ILE A 109 0.53 23.59 14.32
N SER A 110 0.68 24.68 13.55
CA SER A 110 0.94 26.02 14.12
C SER A 110 -0.24 26.61 14.89
N GLU A 111 -1.46 26.13 14.61
CA GLU A 111 -2.69 26.58 15.28
C GLU A 111 -2.97 25.81 16.58
N LEU A 112 -2.19 24.76 16.89
CA LEU A 112 -2.34 24.03 18.14
C LEU A 112 -1.81 24.86 19.31
N PRO A 113 -2.58 24.99 20.42
CA PRO A 113 -2.11 25.66 21.61
C PRO A 113 -0.90 24.91 22.17
N GLU A 114 0.17 25.64 22.49
CA GLU A 114 1.31 25.08 23.22
C GLU A 114 0.80 24.55 24.57
N LEU A 115 1.13 23.30 24.88
CA LEU A 115 0.83 22.73 26.20
C LEU A 115 1.73 23.42 27.24
N GLU A 116 1.13 24.04 28.26
CA GLU A 116 1.82 24.36 29.52
C GLU A 116 2.27 23.08 30.26
#